data_AF-A0A0Q8CU40-F1
#
_entry.id   AF-A0A0Q8CU40-F1
#
_cell.length_a   1.000
_cell.length_b   1.000
_cell.length_c   1.000
_cell.angle_alpha   90.00
_cell.angle_beta   90.00
_cell.angle_gamma   90.00
#
_symmetry.space_group_name_H-M   'P 1'
#
loop_
_entity.id
_entity.type
_entity.pdbx_description
1 polymer ?
#
loop_
_entity_poly.entity_id
_entity_poly.type
_entity_poly.pdbx_seq_one_letter_code
_entity_poly.pdbx_strand_id
1 'polypeptide(L)'
;MTTAFELHTMGLLLRQGRRLNALSLGLLALTGLWLLLAGFGFGALVGWTAYGLGLSAIAGLLQVYYAARVDFDAGLLLAAARERDPAHAATAVDASLQALGLQAPEHAGRDWSARWRGARGLLRRQAACLIAQALLLASAWWLAPLPLDNDPAPEAFDDDPVASLWRPERAPSSIFGVRIDA
;
A
#
# COMPACT_ATOMS: atom_id res chain seq x y z
N MET A 1 -13.30 12.52 -37.82
CA MET A 1 -11.89 12.31 -38.20
C MET A 1 -11.02 12.89 -37.10
N THR A 2 -10.14 12.09 -36.51
CA THR A 2 -9.22 12.59 -35.48
C THR A 2 -8.05 13.30 -36.13
N THR A 3 -7.73 14.51 -35.69
CA THR A 3 -6.61 15.30 -36.24
C THR A 3 -5.29 14.98 -35.55
N ALA A 4 -4.16 15.28 -36.21
CA ALA A 4 -2.84 15.16 -35.60
C ALA A 4 -2.71 15.97 -34.30
N PHE A 5 -3.35 17.16 -34.25
CA PHE A 5 -3.39 18.00 -33.06
C PHE A 5 -4.15 17.34 -31.89
N GLU A 6 -5.28 16.67 -32.17
CA GLU A 6 -6.02 15.92 -31.15
C GLU A 6 -5.20 14.75 -30.60
N LEU A 7 -4.54 13.97 -31.46
CA LEU A 7 -3.66 12.86 -31.04
C LEU A 7 -2.51 13.36 -30.16
N HIS A 8 -1.89 14.47 -30.53
CA HIS A 8 -0.83 15.09 -29.75
C HIS A 8 -1.33 15.49 -28.36
N THR A 9 -2.50 16.15 -28.30
CA THR A 9 -3.12 16.60 -27.05
C THR A 9 -3.47 15.41 -26.15
N MET A 10 -4.04 14.34 -26.72
CA MET A 10 -4.33 13.09 -26.00
C MET A 10 -3.06 12.49 -25.39
N GLY A 11 -1.96 12.42 -26.16
CA GLY A 11 -0.68 11.91 -25.68
C GLY A 11 -0.07 12.77 -24.56
N LEU A 12 -0.16 14.09 -24.65
CA LEU A 12 0.30 14.99 -23.58
C LEU A 12 -0.50 14.83 -22.28
N LEU A 13 -1.81 14.63 -22.37
CA LEU A 13 -2.67 14.36 -21.21
C LEU A 13 -2.27 13.07 -20.49
N LEU A 14 -2.00 11.99 -21.22
CA LEU A 14 -1.55 10.73 -20.61
C LEU A 14 -0.17 10.85 -19.98
N ARG A 15 0.76 11.62 -20.59
CA ARG A 15 2.08 11.91 -20.00
C ARG A 15 2.03 12.60 -18.64
N GLN A 16 0.91 13.25 -18.30
CA GLN A 16 0.70 13.80 -16.96
C GLN A 16 0.61 12.71 -15.88
N GLY A 17 0.25 11.48 -16.27
CA GLY A 17 0.25 10.30 -15.41
C GLY A 17 1.60 10.01 -14.75
N ARG A 18 2.72 10.50 -15.29
CA ARG A 18 4.04 10.39 -14.67
C ARG A 18 4.13 11.06 -13.30
N ARG A 19 3.37 12.14 -13.07
CA ARG A 19 3.28 12.77 -11.75
C ARG A 19 2.61 11.85 -10.73
N LEU A 20 1.55 11.15 -11.15
CA LEU A 20 0.87 10.15 -10.32
C LEU A 20 1.81 8.98 -9.99
N ASN A 21 2.60 8.55 -10.97
CA ASN A 21 3.61 7.50 -10.79
C ASN A 21 4.69 7.92 -9.77
N ALA A 22 5.23 9.14 -9.89
CA ALA A 22 6.22 9.63 -8.94
C ALA A 22 5.69 9.68 -7.49
N LEU A 23 4.44 10.12 -7.31
CA LEU A 23 3.79 10.11 -5.99
C LEU A 23 3.61 8.68 -5.45
N SER A 24 3.14 7.75 -6.28
CA SER A 24 2.98 6.35 -5.88
C SER A 24 4.30 5.67 -5.53
N LEU A 25 5.37 5.94 -6.28
CA LEU A 25 6.71 5.46 -5.94
C LEU A 25 7.20 6.04 -4.61
N GLY A 26 6.93 7.32 -4.34
CA GLY A 26 7.20 7.93 -3.04
C GLY A 26 6.46 7.21 -1.91
N LEU A 27 5.16 6.94 -2.07
CA LEU A 27 4.38 6.19 -1.10
C LEU A 27 4.87 4.74 -0.96
N LEU A 28 5.25 4.09 -2.06
CA LEU A 28 5.76 2.71 -2.04
C LEU A 28 7.10 2.63 -1.32
N ALA A 29 7.96 3.63 -1.51
CA ALA A 29 9.22 3.77 -0.79
C ALA A 29 8.98 3.98 0.71
N LEU A 30 8.00 4.80 1.10
CA LEU A 30 7.61 4.95 2.51
C LEU A 30 7.07 3.63 3.10
N THR A 31 6.20 2.92 2.39
CA THR A 31 5.71 1.60 2.80
C THR A 31 6.86 0.62 2.97
N GLY A 32 7.79 0.57 2.01
CA GLY A 32 8.98 -0.30 2.06
C GLY A 32 9.93 0.05 3.21
N LEU A 33 10.16 1.35 3.45
CA LEU A 33 10.98 1.82 4.58
C LEU A 33 10.35 1.40 5.91
N TRP A 34 9.04 1.53 6.06
CA TRP A 34 8.36 1.11 7.28
C TRP A 34 8.49 -0.41 7.49
N LEU A 35 8.22 -1.21 6.45
CA LEU A 35 8.41 -2.66 6.52
C LEU A 35 9.84 -3.04 6.91
N LEU A 36 10.84 -2.35 6.35
CA LEU A 36 12.26 -2.56 6.66
C LEU A 36 12.58 -2.24 8.12
N LEU A 37 12.16 -1.07 8.61
CA LEU A 37 12.40 -0.63 9.99
C LEU A 37 11.80 -1.62 11.00
N ALA A 38 10.57 -2.06 10.76
CA ALA A 38 9.94 -3.04 11.64
C ALA A 38 10.61 -4.43 11.57
N GLY A 39 11.18 -4.81 10.42
CA GLY A 39 12.04 -6.00 10.30
C GLY A 39 13.31 -5.92 11.17
N PHE A 40 13.80 -4.72 11.47
CA PHE A 40 14.89 -4.47 12.41
C PHE A 40 14.44 -4.28 13.87
N GLY A 41 13.16 -4.51 14.18
CA GLY A 41 12.60 -4.34 15.52
C GLY A 41 12.15 -2.91 15.85
N PHE A 42 12.18 -1.99 14.89
CA PHE A 42 11.66 -0.63 15.07
C PHE A 42 10.19 -0.55 14.65
N GLY A 43 9.29 -0.68 15.63
CA GLY A 43 7.84 -0.59 15.45
C GLY A 43 7.14 -1.96 15.35
N ALA A 44 5.81 -1.96 15.36
CA ALA A 44 5.01 -3.18 15.35
C ALA A 44 4.45 -3.50 13.96
N LEU A 45 4.71 -4.73 13.50
CA LEU A 45 4.04 -5.35 12.35
C LEU A 45 3.06 -6.43 12.82
N VAL A 46 2.01 -6.01 13.54
CA VAL A 46 1.03 -6.93 14.11
C VAL A 46 -0.37 -6.56 13.63
N GLY A 47 -1.22 -7.57 13.46
CA GLY A 47 -2.63 -7.41 13.16
C GLY A 47 -2.88 -6.58 11.91
N TRP A 48 -3.80 -5.61 12.01
CA TRP A 48 -4.29 -4.82 10.89
C TRP A 48 -3.23 -3.95 10.20
N THR A 49 -2.19 -3.52 10.92
CA THR A 49 -1.10 -2.69 10.38
C THR A 49 -0.31 -3.44 9.30
N ALA A 50 0.01 -4.72 9.54
CA ALA A 50 0.73 -5.53 8.57
C ALA A 50 -0.10 -5.76 7.29
N TYR A 51 -1.39 -6.02 7.43
CA TYR A 51 -2.30 -6.16 6.28
C TYR A 51 -2.43 -4.86 5.49
N GLY A 52 -2.59 -3.71 6.17
CA GLY A 52 -2.68 -2.40 5.53
C GLY A 52 -1.42 -2.06 4.72
N LEU A 53 -0.24 -2.33 5.28
CA LEU A 53 1.04 -2.14 4.58
C LEU A 53 1.19 -3.08 3.38
N GLY A 54 0.87 -4.36 3.53
CA GLY A 54 0.92 -5.33 2.44
C GLY A 54 0.00 -4.96 1.28
N LEU A 55 -1.25 -4.59 1.58
CA LEU A 55 -2.20 -4.15 0.56
C LEU A 55 -1.78 -2.82 -0.08
N SER A 56 -1.23 -1.88 0.71
CA SER A 56 -0.68 -0.63 0.17
C SER A 56 0.47 -0.91 -0.81
N ALA A 57 1.38 -1.82 -0.47
CA ALA A 57 2.47 -2.22 -1.36
C ALA A 57 1.95 -2.84 -2.68
N ILE A 58 0.98 -3.76 -2.60
CA ILE A 58 0.35 -4.36 -3.79
C ILE A 58 -0.33 -3.28 -4.65
N ALA A 59 -1.06 -2.35 -4.03
CA ALA A 59 -1.70 -1.24 -4.75
C ALA A 59 -0.67 -0.34 -5.46
N GLY A 60 0.47 -0.09 -4.83
CA GLY A 60 1.60 0.63 -5.45
C GLY A 60 2.21 -0.11 -6.63
N LEU A 61 2.39 -1.44 -6.53
CA LEU A 61 2.89 -2.24 -7.66
C LEU A 61 1.90 -2.26 -8.84
N LEU A 62 0.60 -2.38 -8.55
CA LEU A 62 -0.45 -2.26 -9.57
C LEU A 62 -0.46 -0.86 -10.20
N GLN A 63 -0.24 0.19 -9.40
CA GLN A 63 -0.12 1.56 -9.90
C GLN A 63 1.06 1.67 -10.88
N VAL A 64 2.23 1.12 -10.56
CA VAL A 64 3.42 1.12 -11.42
C VAL A 64 3.14 0.39 -12.73
N TYR A 65 2.48 -0.77 -12.67
CA TYR A 65 2.06 -1.51 -13.85
C TYR A 65 1.16 -0.67 -14.77
N TYR A 66 0.13 -0.01 -14.21
CA TYR A 66 -0.75 0.86 -14.99
C TYR A 66 -0.03 2.10 -15.52
N ALA A 67 0.92 2.68 -14.76
CA ALA A 67 1.71 3.82 -15.21
C ALA A 67 2.56 3.49 -16.43
N ALA A 68 3.24 2.33 -16.42
CA ALA A 68 4.03 1.87 -17.55
C ALA A 68 3.16 1.69 -18.81
N ARG A 69 1.96 1.13 -18.66
CA ARG A 69 0.99 1.01 -19.77
C ARG A 69 0.51 2.37 -20.28
N VAL A 70 0.19 3.31 -19.39
CA VAL A 70 -0.25 4.67 -19.77
C VAL A 70 0.85 5.44 -20.50
N ASP A 71 2.10 5.35 -20.03
CA ASP A 71 3.24 6.02 -20.67
C ASP A 71 3.54 5.43 -22.05
N PHE A 72 3.41 4.11 -22.21
CA PHE A 72 3.52 3.45 -23.52
C PHE A 72 2.44 3.94 -24.49
N ASP A 73 1.17 3.95 -24.05
CA ASP A 73 0.05 4.45 -24.86
C ASP A 73 0.22 5.93 -25.23
N ALA A 74 0.74 6.75 -24.31
CA ALA A 74 1.06 8.14 -24.57
C ALA A 74 2.14 8.28 -25.66
N GLY A 75 3.17 7.43 -25.62
CA GLY A 75 4.22 7.37 -26.63
C GLY A 75 3.68 7.03 -28.01
N LEU A 76 2.79 6.04 -28.11
CA LEU A 76 2.14 5.65 -29.37
C LEU A 76 1.30 6.79 -29.95
N LEU A 77 0.50 7.48 -29.12
CA LEU A 77 -0.30 8.62 -29.57
C LEU A 77 0.56 9.78 -30.06
N LEU A 78 1.65 10.08 -29.37
CA LEU A 78 2.59 11.12 -29.78
C LEU A 78 3.35 10.76 -31.06
N ALA A 79 3.68 9.48 -31.26
CA ALA A 79 4.27 9.00 -32.50
C ALA A 79 3.27 9.09 -33.66
N ALA A 80 2.03 8.63 -33.47
CA ALA A 80 0.97 8.72 -34.46
C ALA A 80 0.63 10.17 -34.85
N ALA A 81 0.74 11.11 -33.91
CA ALA A 81 0.53 12.53 -34.17
C ALA A 81 1.60 13.16 -35.10
N ARG A 82 2.75 12.50 -35.30
CA ARG A 82 3.78 12.95 -36.24
C ARG A 82 3.50 12.51 -37.67
N GLU A 83 2.60 11.54 -37.85
CA GLU A 83 2.25 11.06 -39.17
C GLU A 83 1.23 11.96 -39.86
N ARG A 84 1.39 12.08 -41.18
CA ARG A 84 0.59 12.97 -42.02
C ARG A 84 -0.85 12.46 -42.22
N ASP A 85 -1.01 11.14 -42.19
CA ASP A 85 -2.30 10.45 -42.30
C ASP A 85 -2.61 9.67 -41.01
N PRO A 86 -3.57 10.13 -40.19
CA PRO A 86 -4.00 9.45 -38.98
C PRO A 86 -4.55 8.03 -39.20
N ALA A 87 -5.12 7.75 -40.38
CA ALA A 87 -5.65 6.42 -40.69
C ALA A 87 -4.51 5.43 -40.97
N HIS A 88 -3.48 5.86 -41.71
CA HIS A 88 -2.26 5.09 -41.92
C HIS A 88 -1.50 4.87 -40.60
N ALA A 89 -1.45 5.89 -39.73
CA ALA A 89 -0.81 5.76 -38.41
C ALA A 89 -1.50 4.68 -37.55
N ALA A 90 -2.83 4.60 -37.60
CA ALA A 90 -3.60 3.60 -36.87
C ALA A 90 -3.27 2.16 -37.32
N THR A 91 -3.16 1.93 -38.62
CA THR A 91 -2.82 0.61 -39.16
C THR A 91 -1.37 0.24 -38.90
N ALA A 92 -0.44 1.19 -39.01
CA ALA A 92 0.97 0.98 -38.69
C ALA A 92 1.18 0.62 -37.20
N VAL A 93 0.45 1.28 -36.29
CA VAL A 93 0.45 0.95 -34.86
C VAL A 93 -0.10 -0.46 -34.63
N ASP A 94 -1.26 -0.79 -35.19
CA ASP A 94 -1.84 -2.13 -35.03
C ASP A 94 -0.92 -3.23 -35.58
N ALA A 95 -0.29 -3.00 -36.73
CA ALA A 95 0.67 -3.94 -37.34
C ALA A 95 1.91 -4.12 -36.45
N SER A 96 2.43 -3.04 -35.88
CA SER A 96 3.58 -3.09 -34.97
C SER A 96 3.23 -3.82 -33.67
N LEU A 97 2.06 -3.56 -33.10
CA LEU A 97 1.60 -4.22 -31.87
C LEU A 97 1.32 -5.71 -32.09
N GLN A 98 0.80 -6.11 -33.26
CA GLN A 98 0.64 -7.51 -33.63
C GLN A 98 1.99 -8.21 -33.84
N ALA A 99 2.93 -7.56 -34.53
CA ALA A 99 4.29 -8.09 -34.72
C ALA A 99 5.03 -8.29 -33.39
N LEU A 100 4.76 -7.44 -32.39
CA LEU A 100 5.30 -7.57 -31.04
C LEU A 100 4.51 -8.55 -30.14
N GLY A 101 3.44 -9.17 -30.65
CA GLY A 101 2.57 -10.06 -29.87
C GLY A 101 1.78 -9.36 -28.76
N LEU A 102 1.67 -8.03 -28.79
CA LEU A 102 1.01 -7.20 -27.78
C LEU A 102 -0.49 -6.99 -28.03
N GLN A 103 -0.97 -7.32 -29.23
CA GLN A 103 -2.37 -7.15 -29.63
C GLN A 103 -2.87 -8.37 -30.40
N ALA A 104 -4.03 -8.91 -29.98
CA ALA A 104 -4.72 -9.95 -30.72
C ALA A 104 -5.30 -9.39 -32.04
N PRO A 105 -5.31 -10.17 -33.14
CA PRO A 105 -5.79 -9.70 -34.45
C PRO A 105 -7.22 -9.16 -34.43
N GLU A 106 -8.08 -9.74 -33.59
CA GLU A 106 -9.48 -9.35 -33.39
C GLU A 106 -9.68 -7.94 -32.83
N HIS A 107 -8.62 -7.32 -32.29
CA HIS A 107 -8.66 -5.96 -31.75
C HIS A 107 -8.14 -4.89 -32.73
N ALA A 108 -7.72 -5.30 -33.94
CA ALA A 108 -7.25 -4.40 -35.00
C ALA A 108 -8.40 -3.61 -35.65
N GLY A 109 -8.11 -2.43 -36.20
CA GLY A 109 -9.08 -1.62 -36.94
C GLY A 109 -9.98 -0.74 -36.06
N ARG A 110 -9.69 -0.62 -34.75
CA ARG A 110 -10.40 0.31 -33.87
C ARG A 110 -10.12 1.76 -34.27
N ASP A 111 -11.13 2.62 -34.15
CA ASP A 111 -10.95 4.07 -34.33
C ASP A 111 -10.17 4.69 -33.15
N TRP A 112 -9.52 5.83 -33.38
CA TRP A 112 -8.75 6.57 -32.38
C TRP A 112 -9.58 6.93 -31.14
N SER A 113 -10.87 7.22 -31.32
CA SER A 113 -11.80 7.49 -30.21
C SER A 113 -11.94 6.29 -29.26
N ALA A 114 -11.95 5.07 -29.80
CA ALA A 114 -12.02 3.84 -29.00
C ALA A 114 -10.70 3.56 -28.29
N ARG A 115 -9.56 3.76 -28.96
CA ARG A 115 -8.22 3.65 -28.36
C ARG A 115 -8.06 4.62 -27.20
N TRP A 116 -8.49 5.87 -27.39
CA TRP A 116 -8.46 6.92 -26.36
C TRP A 116 -9.27 6.55 -25.11
N ARG A 117 -10.47 5.98 -25.27
CA ARG A 117 -11.27 5.52 -24.12
C ARG A 117 -10.55 4.44 -23.33
N GLY A 118 -9.87 3.51 -24.01
CA GLY A 118 -9.03 2.49 -23.37
C GLY A 118 -7.89 3.11 -22.55
N ALA A 119 -7.09 3.98 -23.16
CA ALA A 119 -5.97 4.64 -22.51
C ALA A 119 -6.41 5.50 -21.31
N ARG A 120 -7.53 6.24 -21.43
CA ARG A 120 -8.14 6.96 -20.30
C ARG A 120 -8.61 6.03 -19.18
N GLY A 121 -9.12 4.85 -19.53
CA GLY A 121 -9.49 3.83 -18.56
C GLY A 121 -8.29 3.38 -17.73
N LEU A 122 -7.13 3.20 -18.37
CA LEU A 122 -5.88 2.86 -17.68
C LEU A 122 -5.41 4.01 -16.76
N LEU A 123 -5.47 5.26 -17.21
CA LEU A 123 -5.13 6.42 -16.36
C LEU A 123 -6.05 6.51 -15.13
N ARG A 124 -7.34 6.21 -15.28
CA ARG A 124 -8.29 6.16 -14.14
C ARG A 124 -7.94 5.03 -13.17
N ARG A 125 -7.57 3.85 -13.67
CA ARG A 125 -7.11 2.72 -12.82
C ARG A 125 -5.81 3.07 -12.11
N GLN A 126 -4.87 3.72 -12.78
CA GLN A 126 -3.64 4.24 -12.19
C GLN A 126 -3.94 5.17 -11.02
N ALA A 127 -4.85 6.14 -11.21
CA ALA A 127 -5.27 7.06 -10.16
C ALA A 127 -6.00 6.34 -9.01
N ALA A 128 -6.87 5.38 -9.31
CA ALA A 128 -7.56 4.58 -8.31
C ALA A 128 -6.59 3.75 -7.46
N CYS A 129 -5.57 3.14 -8.07
CA CYS A 129 -4.52 2.43 -7.34
C CYS A 129 -3.71 3.36 -6.43
N LEU A 130 -3.38 4.57 -6.89
CA LEU A 130 -2.71 5.57 -6.04
C LEU A 130 -3.58 5.97 -4.84
N ILE A 131 -4.87 6.24 -5.05
CA ILE A 131 -5.80 6.58 -3.96
C ILE A 131 -5.92 5.42 -2.97
N ALA A 132 -6.08 4.19 -3.46
CA ALA A 132 -6.14 3.00 -2.62
C ALA A 132 -4.85 2.83 -1.81
N GLN A 133 -3.68 2.95 -2.45
CA GLN A 133 -2.38 2.86 -1.80
C GLN A 133 -2.24 3.88 -0.66
N ALA A 134 -2.63 5.13 -0.90
CA ALA A 134 -2.56 6.21 0.08
C ALA A 134 -3.50 5.96 1.27
N LEU A 135 -4.75 5.56 1.02
CA LEU A 135 -5.73 5.25 2.06
C LEU A 135 -5.29 4.06 2.91
N LEU A 136 -4.77 3.01 2.27
CA LEU A 136 -4.27 1.82 2.97
C LEU A 136 -3.07 2.17 3.85
N LEU A 137 -2.11 2.96 3.34
CA LEU A 137 -0.97 3.40 4.13
C LEU A 137 -1.40 4.29 5.31
N ALA A 138 -2.34 5.22 5.08
CA ALA A 138 -2.88 6.07 6.13
C ALA A 138 -3.63 5.26 7.20
N SER A 139 -4.41 4.25 6.80
CA SER A 139 -5.10 3.36 7.75
C SER A 139 -4.11 2.52 8.55
N ALA A 140 -3.03 2.04 7.93
CA ALA A 140 -1.99 1.32 8.65
C ALA A 140 -1.32 2.23 9.68
N TRP A 141 -1.05 3.49 9.31
CA TRP A 141 -0.51 4.50 10.23
C TRP A 141 -1.44 4.79 11.40
N TRP A 142 -2.73 4.96 11.14
CA TRP A 142 -3.74 5.20 12.16
C TRP A 142 -3.91 4.03 13.15
N LEU A 143 -3.79 2.79 12.65
CA LEU A 143 -3.93 1.57 13.45
C LEU A 143 -2.62 1.11 14.07
N ALA A 144 -1.50 1.76 13.77
CA ALA A 144 -0.22 1.42 14.35
C ALA A 144 -0.30 1.67 15.87
N PRO A 145 0.01 0.66 16.72
CA PRO A 145 0.05 0.88 18.15
C PRO A 145 1.10 1.95 18.43
N LEU A 146 0.68 3.09 18.97
CA LEU A 146 1.57 4.18 19.32
C LEU A 146 2.48 3.68 20.46
N PRO A 147 3.80 3.92 20.41
CA PRO A 147 4.72 3.53 21.48
C PRO A 147 4.37 4.11 22.86
N LEU A 148 3.48 5.13 22.91
CA LEU A 148 3.04 5.80 24.13
C LEU A 148 1.99 5.00 24.93
N ASP A 149 1.36 3.97 24.36
CA ASP A 149 0.37 3.13 25.07
C ASP A 149 1.02 1.98 25.88
N ASN A 150 2.35 1.88 25.86
CA ASN A 150 3.07 1.06 26.83
C ASN A 150 3.21 1.86 28.13
N ASP A 151 2.11 2.12 28.83
CA ASP A 151 2.24 2.34 30.26
C ASP A 151 2.84 1.04 30.81
N PRO A 152 4.06 1.04 31.38
CA PRO A 152 4.45 -0.10 32.18
C PRO A 152 3.34 -0.23 33.21
N ALA A 153 2.61 -1.36 33.21
CA ALA A 153 1.75 -1.70 34.33
C ALA A 153 2.55 -1.36 35.58
N PRO A 154 2.02 -0.53 36.52
CA PRO A 154 2.81 -0.08 37.64
C PRO A 154 3.46 -1.31 38.22
N GLU A 155 4.80 -1.38 38.15
CA GLU A 155 5.54 -2.43 38.82
C GLU A 155 4.97 -2.41 40.22
N ALA A 156 4.28 -3.49 40.59
CA ALA A 156 3.74 -3.62 41.92
C ALA A 156 4.95 -3.43 42.81
N PHE A 157 5.04 -2.25 43.42
CA PHE A 157 6.15 -1.84 44.26
C PHE A 157 6.02 -2.73 45.48
N ASP A 158 6.66 -3.90 45.41
CA ASP A 158 6.73 -4.89 46.48
C ASP A 158 7.74 -4.42 47.53
N ASP A 159 7.51 -3.20 48.03
CA ASP A 159 8.20 -2.62 49.17
C ASP A 159 7.14 -2.31 50.23
N ASP A 160 6.41 -3.34 50.67
CA ASP A 160 5.76 -3.29 51.96
C ASP A 160 6.54 -4.16 52.98
N PRO A 161 7.66 -3.65 53.54
CA PRO A 161 8.37 -4.37 54.60
C PRO A 161 7.49 -4.60 55.84
N VAL A 162 6.35 -3.89 55.95
CA VAL A 162 5.43 -3.96 57.10
C VAL A 162 4.46 -5.15 56.99
N ALA A 163 4.17 -5.65 55.79
CA ALA A 163 3.28 -6.80 55.60
C ALA A 163 3.87 -8.12 56.17
N SER A 164 5.20 -8.20 56.35
CA SER A 164 5.87 -9.33 56.98
C SER A 164 5.79 -9.34 58.52
N LEU A 165 5.50 -8.20 59.13
CA LEU A 165 5.49 -8.00 60.59
C LEU A 165 4.18 -8.42 61.26
N TRP A 166 3.11 -8.65 60.49
CA TRP A 166 1.81 -9.07 61.00
C TRP A 166 1.51 -10.54 60.65
N ARG A 167 2.42 -11.45 61.00
CA ARG A 167 2.06 -12.87 61.21
C ARG A 167 1.65 -13.04 62.66
N PRO A 168 0.36 -13.21 63.00
CA PRO A 168 -0.02 -13.59 64.35
C PRO A 168 0.56 -14.99 64.63
N GLU A 169 1.53 -15.04 65.54
CA GLU A 169 2.10 -16.27 66.07
C GLU A 169 0.98 -17.17 66.60
N ARG A 170 1.03 -18.46 66.24
CA ARG A 170 0.11 -19.48 66.73
C ARG A 170 0.23 -19.53 68.26
N ALA A 171 -0.90 -19.40 68.95
CA ALA A 171 -0.98 -19.54 70.40
C ALA A 171 -0.38 -20.88 70.88
N PRO A 172 0.40 -20.89 71.97
CA PRO A 172 0.92 -22.13 72.55
C PRO A 172 -0.21 -22.94 73.20
N SER A 173 -0.30 -24.20 72.81
CA SER A 173 -1.17 -25.22 73.42
C SER A 173 -0.86 -25.35 74.92
N SER A 174 -1.87 -25.11 75.75
CA SER A 174 -1.81 -25.28 77.19
C SER A 174 -1.57 -26.75 77.56
N ILE A 175 -0.37 -27.01 78.06
CA ILE A 175 -0.03 -28.20 78.84
C ILE A 175 -0.42 -27.90 80.28
N PHE A 176 -1.51 -28.49 80.78
CA PHE A 176 -1.66 -28.80 82.21
C PHE A 176 -2.71 -29.91 82.38
N GLY A 177 -2.23 -31.16 82.26
CA GLY A 177 -2.92 -32.33 82.80
C GLY A 177 -2.44 -32.57 84.22
N VAL A 178 -3.27 -32.23 85.20
CA VAL A 178 -3.03 -32.53 86.62
C VAL A 178 -3.37 -34.00 86.86
N ARG A 179 -2.39 -34.76 87.36
CA ARG A 179 -2.53 -36.12 87.89
C ARG A 179 -2.76 -36.00 89.40
N ILE A 180 -3.86 -36.53 89.91
CA ILE A 180 -4.04 -36.80 91.34
C ILE A 180 -4.24 -38.31 91.48
N ASP A 181 -3.22 -38.96 92.03
CA ASP A 181 -3.30 -40.28 92.65
C ASP A 181 -3.08 -40.07 94.16
N ALA A 182 -4.11 -40.33 94.97
CA ALA A 182 -4.06 -40.82 96.36
C ALA A 182 -5.49 -40.92 96.91
#